data_AF-A0A2N0FYG1-F1
#
_entry.id   AF-A0A2N0FYG1-F1
#
_cell.length_a   1.000
_cell.length_b   1.000
_cell.length_c   1.000
_cell.angle_alpha   90.00
_cell.angle_beta   90.00
_cell.angle_gamma   90.00
#
_symmetry.space_group_name_H-M   'P 1'
#
loop_
_entity.id
_entity.type
_entity.pdbx_description
1 polymer ?
#
loop_
_entity_poly.entity_id
_entity_poly.type
_entity_poly.pdbx_seq_one_letter_code
_entity_poly.pdbx_strand_id
1 'polypeptide(L)'
;MKKRHIKIIITIIGVLLATTHLIFPKINIDLITVFLIAIAIVPWVESLFKSVELPGGLKLEFQDLERIELEAKEAGLIKDDSEEDSQIEYLDKDYVFVDLAKTNPSLALVSLRIEIEKRLRQIAEKYSIESNRYSMSRTLQILSKKGILTAQENSTMRDMISTLNHAAHGMEFDQRTAEWIIDNGPQIIDSLDSKIHIRGGAFSHQNPESTKHWIDLSYEHQDWSTNTEWSEHIGKHKDLWEKEVQNLSDSIIKKLQDDTEKIEKFNVSHQNWLKQQELEKDFLISISDLRAKIGREGQMIMASIFMNKYKERALELEEILSLLE
;
A
#
# COMPACT_ATOMS: atom_id res chain seq x y z
N MET A 1 -4.02 -40.79 -8.19
CA MET A 1 -3.56 -40.83 -9.60
C MET A 1 -2.69 -39.60 -9.87
N LYS A 2 -1.44 -39.73 -10.33
CA LYS A 2 -0.57 -38.57 -10.59
C LYS A 2 -1.18 -37.70 -11.70
N LYS A 3 -1.15 -36.36 -11.57
CA LYS A 3 -1.75 -35.37 -12.52
C LYS A 3 -1.46 -35.68 -14.00
N ARG A 4 -0.27 -36.21 -14.30
CA ARG A 4 0.14 -36.66 -15.65
C ARG A 4 -0.74 -37.76 -16.25
N HIS A 5 -1.24 -38.70 -15.45
CA HIS A 5 -2.07 -39.82 -15.93
C HIS A 5 -3.45 -39.34 -16.37
N ILE A 6 -4.02 -38.36 -15.66
CA ILE A 6 -5.31 -37.74 -16.02
C ILE A 6 -5.19 -37.02 -17.37
N LYS A 7 -4.11 -36.25 -17.59
CA LYS A 7 -3.87 -35.56 -18.86
C LYS A 7 -3.74 -36.52 -20.05
N ILE A 8 -3.04 -37.64 -19.86
CA ILE A 8 -2.89 -38.67 -20.90
C ILE A 8 -4.24 -39.34 -21.21
N ILE A 9 -5.03 -39.69 -20.20
CA ILE A 9 -6.35 -40.32 -20.38
C ILE A 9 -7.29 -39.39 -21.16
N ILE A 10 -7.34 -38.10 -20.81
CA ILE A 10 -8.20 -37.12 -21.50
C ILE A 10 -7.78 -36.95 -22.97
N THR A 11 -6.48 -36.94 -23.25
CA THR A 11 -5.94 -36.82 -24.62
C THR A 11 -6.29 -38.07 -25.46
N ILE A 12 -6.14 -39.26 -24.88
CA ILE A 12 -6.49 -40.53 -25.55
C ILE A 12 -7.99 -40.56 -25.88
N ILE A 13 -8.85 -40.13 -24.96
CA ILE A 13 -10.31 -40.08 -25.18
C ILE A 13 -10.65 -39.07 -26.28
N GLY A 14 -10.03 -37.88 -26.28
CA GLY A 14 -10.24 -36.87 -27.32
C GLY A 14 -9.81 -37.35 -28.71
N VAL A 15 -8.65 -38.00 -28.83
CA VAL A 15 -8.15 -38.57 -30.08
C VAL A 15 -9.05 -39.71 -30.56
N LEU A 16 -9.51 -40.59 -29.66
CA LEU A 16 -10.46 -41.65 -30.00
C LEU A 16 -11.75 -41.09 -30.58
N LEU A 17 -12.35 -40.09 -29.92
CA LEU A 17 -13.58 -39.45 -30.39
C LEU A 17 -13.41 -38.78 -31.75
N ALA A 18 -12.29 -38.07 -31.96
CA ALA A 18 -11.97 -37.45 -33.25
C ALA A 18 -11.75 -38.50 -34.37
N THR A 19 -11.09 -39.62 -34.04
CA THR A 19 -10.83 -40.71 -35.00
C THR A 19 -12.10 -41.46 -35.35
N THR A 20 -12.98 -41.73 -34.37
CA THR A 20 -14.30 -42.31 -34.62
C THR A 20 -15.13 -41.41 -35.52
N HIS A 21 -15.03 -40.08 -35.38
CA HIS A 21 -15.72 -39.14 -36.25
C HIS A 21 -15.21 -39.13 -37.70
N LEU A 22 -13.88 -39.23 -37.90
CA LEU A 22 -13.27 -39.36 -39.25
C LEU A 22 -13.75 -40.60 -40.02
N ILE A 23 -14.04 -41.70 -39.30
CA ILE A 23 -14.49 -42.96 -39.90
C ILE A 23 -16.01 -42.95 -40.17
N PHE A 24 -16.78 -42.11 -39.48
CA PHE A 24 -18.24 -41.99 -39.63
C PHE A 24 -18.68 -40.56 -40.01
N PRO A 25 -18.47 -40.13 -41.28
CA PRO A 25 -18.68 -38.75 -41.74
C PRO A 25 -20.15 -38.30 -41.87
N LYS A 26 -21.12 -39.10 -41.43
CA LYS A 26 -22.56 -38.74 -41.41
C LYS A 26 -22.99 -38.01 -40.12
N ILE A 27 -22.07 -37.81 -39.18
CA ILE A 27 -22.32 -37.06 -37.95
C ILE A 27 -22.04 -35.59 -38.27
N ASN A 28 -23.05 -34.73 -38.17
CA ASN A 28 -22.85 -33.29 -38.33
C ASN A 28 -21.89 -32.78 -37.25
N ILE A 29 -20.97 -31.87 -37.60
CA ILE A 29 -20.13 -31.20 -36.61
C ILE A 29 -21.05 -30.31 -35.76
N ASP A 30 -21.49 -30.85 -34.64
CA ASP A 30 -22.36 -30.15 -33.69
C ASP A 30 -21.51 -29.25 -32.79
N LEU A 31 -22.11 -28.19 -32.25
CA LEU A 31 -21.48 -27.26 -31.31
C LEU A 31 -20.83 -28.02 -30.12
N ILE A 32 -21.41 -29.16 -29.76
CA ILE A 32 -20.92 -30.09 -28.75
C ILE A 32 -19.52 -30.64 -29.10
N THR A 33 -19.24 -30.98 -30.35
CA THR A 33 -17.92 -31.49 -30.79
C THR A 33 -16.85 -30.41 -30.70
N VAL A 34 -17.19 -29.16 -31.07
CA VAL A 34 -16.31 -28.00 -30.93
C VAL A 34 -16.00 -27.73 -29.44
N PHE A 35 -17.01 -27.83 -28.58
CA PHE A 35 -16.85 -27.64 -27.13
C PHE A 35 -15.95 -28.73 -26.51
N LEU A 36 -16.09 -29.98 -26.94
CA LEU A 36 -15.24 -31.08 -26.48
C LEU A 36 -13.78 -30.93 -26.94
N ILE A 37 -13.54 -30.42 -28.15
CA ILE A 37 -12.20 -30.10 -28.63
C ILE A 37 -11.60 -28.95 -27.82
N ALA A 38 -12.38 -27.89 -27.54
CA ALA A 38 -11.93 -26.78 -26.71
C ALA A 38 -11.54 -27.25 -25.30
N ILE A 39 -12.39 -28.04 -24.64
CA ILE A 39 -12.11 -28.63 -23.32
C ILE A 39 -10.88 -29.56 -23.37
N ALA A 40 -10.64 -30.27 -24.47
CA ALA A 40 -9.46 -31.12 -24.62
C ALA A 40 -8.15 -30.32 -24.74
N ILE A 41 -8.20 -29.09 -25.24
CA ILE A 41 -7.05 -28.20 -25.42
C ILE A 41 -6.73 -27.39 -24.14
N VAL A 42 -7.73 -27.04 -23.33
CA VAL A 42 -7.56 -26.25 -22.07
C VAL A 42 -6.44 -26.77 -21.14
N PRO A 43 -6.28 -28.09 -20.86
CA PRO A 43 -5.24 -28.61 -19.97
C PRO A 43 -3.80 -28.44 -20.47
N TRP A 44 -3.63 -28.12 -21.76
CA TRP A 44 -2.35 -27.87 -22.42
C TRP A 44 -2.04 -26.38 -22.51
N VAL A 45 -3.07 -25.53 -22.67
CA VAL A 45 -2.94 -24.07 -22.66
C VAL A 45 -2.36 -23.56 -21.33
N GLU A 46 -2.70 -24.21 -20.21
CA GLU A 46 -2.12 -23.90 -18.88
C GLU A 46 -0.57 -23.99 -18.86
N SER A 47 0.03 -24.87 -19.68
CA SER A 47 1.50 -25.00 -19.76
C SER A 47 2.16 -23.99 -20.69
N LEU A 48 1.41 -23.30 -21.56
CA LEU A 48 1.95 -22.20 -22.37
C LEU A 48 2.05 -20.89 -21.57
N PHE A 49 1.27 -20.75 -20.50
CA PHE A 49 1.30 -19.58 -19.61
C PHE A 49 2.27 -19.73 -18.42
N LYS A 50 2.79 -20.93 -18.18
CA LYS A 50 3.75 -21.18 -17.10
C LYS A 50 5.14 -21.37 -17.69
N SER A 51 5.91 -20.28 -17.63
CA SER A 51 7.38 -20.25 -17.77
C SER A 51 7.95 -20.82 -19.07
N VAL A 52 8.28 -19.94 -20.01
CA VAL A 52 9.35 -20.20 -20.96
C VAL A 52 10.66 -19.90 -20.22
N GLU A 53 11.37 -20.95 -19.80
CA GLU A 53 12.74 -20.82 -19.30
C GLU A 53 13.63 -20.39 -20.48
N LEU A 54 13.87 -19.07 -20.62
CA LEU A 54 14.91 -18.58 -21.51
C LEU A 54 16.27 -18.81 -20.83
N PRO A 55 17.31 -19.17 -21.60
CA PRO A 55 18.65 -19.38 -21.05
C PRO A 55 19.16 -18.06 -20.45
N GLY A 56 19.27 -17.99 -19.13
CA GLY A 56 19.59 -16.77 -18.38
C GLY A 56 18.88 -16.61 -17.03
N GLY A 57 17.87 -17.44 -16.74
CA GLY A 57 17.16 -17.42 -15.45
C GLY A 57 16.09 -16.32 -15.33
N LEU A 58 15.74 -15.67 -16.45
CA LEU A 58 14.59 -14.76 -16.52
C LEU A 58 13.29 -15.56 -16.36
N LYS A 59 12.57 -15.33 -15.26
CA LYS A 59 11.17 -15.73 -15.09
C LYS A 59 10.28 -14.59 -15.59
N LEU A 60 9.52 -14.84 -16.65
CA LEU A 60 8.39 -14.00 -17.04
C LEU A 60 7.17 -14.42 -16.22
N GLU A 61 6.75 -13.61 -15.25
CA GLU A 61 5.53 -13.83 -14.46
C GLU A 61 4.52 -12.70 -14.72
N PHE A 62 3.64 -12.88 -15.71
CA PHE A 62 2.47 -12.01 -15.95
C PHE A 62 1.58 -11.84 -14.70
N GLN A 63 1.60 -12.85 -13.82
CA GLN A 63 0.88 -12.87 -12.55
C GLN A 63 1.49 -11.92 -11.50
N ASP A 64 2.79 -11.60 -11.61
CA ASP A 64 3.44 -10.71 -10.66
C ASP A 64 3.03 -9.26 -10.89
N LEU A 65 2.82 -8.82 -12.15
CA LEU A 65 2.40 -7.45 -12.43
C LEU A 65 0.94 -7.18 -12.02
N GLU A 66 0.02 -8.08 -12.35
CA GLU A 66 -1.39 -7.97 -11.92
C GLU A 66 -1.49 -7.94 -10.39
N ARG A 67 -0.66 -8.74 -9.70
CA ARG A 67 -0.55 -8.69 -8.25
C ARG A 67 -0.03 -7.35 -7.77
N ILE A 68 1.08 -6.85 -8.31
CA ILE A 68 1.66 -5.56 -7.91
C ILE A 68 0.67 -4.42 -8.10
N GLU A 69 -0.06 -4.40 -9.23
CA GLU A 69 -1.07 -3.40 -9.52
C GLU A 69 -2.23 -3.46 -8.53
N LEU A 70 -2.78 -4.64 -8.27
CA LEU A 70 -3.85 -4.84 -7.29
C LEU A 70 -3.37 -4.41 -5.89
N GLU A 71 -2.18 -4.84 -5.49
CA GLU A 71 -1.62 -4.49 -4.19
C GLU A 71 -1.40 -2.97 -4.07
N ALA A 72 -0.96 -2.31 -5.13
CA ALA A 72 -0.77 -0.85 -5.16
C ALA A 72 -2.09 -0.08 -5.05
N LYS A 73 -3.14 -0.55 -5.75
CA LYS A 73 -4.50 0.01 -5.66
C LYS A 73 -5.07 -0.18 -4.25
N GLU A 74 -4.99 -1.39 -3.70
CA GLU A 74 -5.42 -1.68 -2.32
C GLU A 74 -4.62 -0.90 -1.27
N ALA A 75 -3.35 -0.59 -1.54
CA ALA A 75 -2.51 0.22 -0.67
C ALA A 75 -2.84 1.71 -0.73
N GLY A 76 -3.66 2.16 -1.69
CA GLY A 76 -3.87 3.58 -1.99
C GLY A 76 -2.60 4.27 -2.50
N LEU A 77 -1.64 3.52 -3.03
CA LEU A 77 -0.44 4.07 -3.69
C LEU A 77 -0.77 4.63 -5.07
N ILE A 78 -1.79 4.06 -5.72
CA ILE A 78 -2.30 4.47 -7.02
C ILE A 78 -3.83 4.50 -7.00
N LYS A 79 -4.43 5.38 -7.78
CA LYS A 79 -5.88 5.52 -7.95
C LYS A 79 -6.44 4.50 -8.96
N ASP A 80 -7.74 4.23 -8.86
CA ASP A 80 -8.41 3.32 -9.79
C ASP A 80 -8.73 4.02 -11.12
N ASP A 81 -8.52 3.33 -12.24
CA ASP A 81 -8.71 3.89 -13.60
C ASP A 81 -10.20 4.13 -13.94
N SER A 82 -11.11 3.71 -13.05
CA SER A 82 -12.56 3.87 -13.16
C SER A 82 -13.05 5.29 -12.79
N GLU A 83 -12.18 6.14 -12.24
CA GLU A 83 -12.44 7.57 -12.01
C GLU A 83 -11.86 8.40 -13.17
N GLU A 84 -12.60 8.50 -14.28
CA GLU A 84 -12.23 9.30 -15.47
C GLU A 84 -11.95 10.79 -15.18
N ASP A 85 -12.25 11.30 -13.98
CA ASP A 85 -12.02 12.71 -13.59
C ASP A 85 -10.63 12.98 -12.95
N SER A 86 -9.79 11.97 -12.71
CA SER A 86 -8.50 12.16 -12.01
C SER A 86 -7.28 12.42 -12.90
N GLN A 87 -7.41 12.35 -14.24
CA GLN A 87 -6.25 12.54 -15.13
C GLN A 87 -5.68 13.97 -15.14
N ILE A 88 -6.30 14.96 -14.49
CA ILE A 88 -5.96 16.38 -14.68
C ILE A 88 -5.14 16.99 -13.52
N GLU A 89 -5.13 16.44 -12.30
CA GLU A 89 -4.47 17.14 -11.18
C GLU A 89 -3.04 16.65 -10.85
N TYR A 90 -2.66 15.42 -11.23
CA TYR A 90 -1.32 14.87 -10.97
C TYR A 90 -0.27 15.26 -12.02
N LEU A 91 -0.70 15.83 -13.15
CA LEU A 91 0.17 16.21 -14.28
C LEU A 91 0.90 17.55 -14.10
N ASP A 92 0.66 18.30 -13.03
CA ASP A 92 1.27 19.64 -12.86
C ASP A 92 2.65 19.60 -12.17
N LYS A 93 3.08 18.45 -11.64
CA LYS A 93 4.47 18.26 -11.17
C LYS A 93 5.32 17.62 -12.26
N ASP A 94 6.18 18.42 -12.90
CA ASP A 94 7.20 17.97 -13.85
C ASP A 94 8.28 17.13 -13.14
N TYR A 95 8.01 15.84 -12.97
CA TYR A 95 8.99 14.90 -12.48
C TYR A 95 10.01 14.54 -13.58
N VAL A 96 11.30 14.72 -13.28
CA VAL A 96 12.40 14.45 -14.22
C VAL A 96 12.37 13.05 -14.81
N PHE A 97 11.96 12.03 -14.03
CA PHE A 97 11.89 10.66 -14.52
C PHE A 97 10.82 10.45 -15.60
N VAL A 98 9.74 11.25 -15.61
CA VAL A 98 8.67 11.17 -16.62
C VAL A 98 9.19 11.64 -17.98
N ASP A 99 9.99 12.70 -18.01
CA ASP A 99 10.62 13.16 -19.25
C ASP A 99 11.71 12.20 -19.73
N LEU A 100 12.50 11.64 -18.81
CA LEU A 100 13.51 10.65 -19.14
C LEU A 100 12.87 9.39 -19.75
N ALA A 101 11.66 9.00 -19.33
CA ALA A 101 11.00 7.80 -19.85
C ALA A 101 10.76 7.88 -21.37
N LYS A 102 10.55 9.09 -21.90
CA LYS A 102 10.36 9.32 -23.35
C LYS A 102 11.61 9.01 -24.18
N THR A 103 12.80 9.04 -23.57
CA THR A 103 14.09 8.93 -24.26
C THR A 103 14.91 7.73 -23.82
N ASN A 104 14.87 7.37 -22.55
CA ASN A 104 15.63 6.28 -21.95
C ASN A 104 14.92 5.74 -20.69
N PRO A 105 14.15 4.63 -20.80
CA PRO A 105 13.44 4.01 -19.68
C PRO A 105 14.35 3.59 -18.52
N SER A 106 15.58 3.10 -18.80
CA SER A 106 16.51 2.72 -17.74
C SER A 106 16.93 3.92 -16.89
N LEU A 107 17.19 5.07 -17.51
CA LEU A 107 17.51 6.30 -16.77
C LEU A 107 16.29 6.85 -16.01
N ALA A 108 15.09 6.71 -16.57
CA ALA A 108 13.85 7.06 -15.88
C ALA A 108 13.68 6.25 -14.58
N LEU A 109 13.85 4.93 -14.64
CA LEU A 109 13.78 4.06 -13.46
C LEU A 109 14.84 4.42 -12.42
N VAL A 110 16.07 4.73 -12.84
CA VAL A 110 17.12 5.19 -11.92
C VAL A 110 16.74 6.51 -11.25
N SER A 111 16.23 7.46 -12.02
CA SER A 111 15.76 8.74 -11.50
C SER A 111 14.61 8.53 -10.51
N LEU A 112 13.62 7.70 -10.83
CA LEU A 112 12.52 7.37 -9.92
C LEU A 112 13.01 6.72 -8.64
N ARG A 113 13.97 5.79 -8.74
CA ARG A 113 14.59 5.15 -7.57
C ARG A 113 15.20 6.19 -6.61
N ILE A 114 15.91 7.18 -7.16
CA ILE A 114 16.52 8.27 -6.37
C ILE A 114 15.45 9.11 -5.69
N GLU A 115 14.38 9.47 -6.41
CA GLU A 115 13.27 10.25 -5.87
C GLU A 115 12.54 9.51 -4.73
N ILE A 116 12.31 8.21 -4.87
CA ILE A 116 11.76 7.34 -3.82
C ILE A 116 12.72 7.28 -2.62
N GLU A 117 14.02 7.07 -2.86
CA GLU A 117 15.01 6.97 -1.78
C GLU A 117 15.05 8.25 -0.94
N LYS A 118 15.09 9.40 -1.61
CA LYS A 118 15.11 10.72 -0.99
C LYS A 118 13.92 10.91 -0.06
N ARG A 119 12.72 10.56 -0.51
CA ARG A 119 11.49 10.71 0.29
C ARG A 119 11.43 9.74 1.45
N LEU A 120 11.81 8.48 1.26
CA LEU A 120 11.91 7.52 2.35
C LEU A 120 12.90 7.97 3.43
N ARG A 121 14.01 8.61 3.03
CA ARG A 121 14.96 9.22 3.97
C ARG A 121 14.34 10.41 4.72
N GLN A 122 13.65 11.31 4.02
CA GLN A 122 12.97 12.45 4.64
C GLN A 122 11.87 12.02 5.63
N ILE A 123 11.05 11.02 5.26
CA ILE A 123 10.07 10.43 6.17
C ILE A 123 10.79 9.85 7.40
N ALA A 124 11.85 9.08 7.21
CA ALA A 124 12.59 8.49 8.32
C ALA A 124 13.23 9.58 9.23
N GLU A 125 13.77 10.65 8.67
CA GLU A 125 14.33 11.79 9.39
C GLU A 125 13.28 12.51 10.24
N LYS A 126 12.08 12.74 9.70
CA LYS A 126 10.93 13.30 10.44
C LYS A 126 10.67 12.53 11.74
N TYR A 127 10.74 11.19 11.70
CA TYR A 127 10.54 10.33 12.86
C TYR A 127 11.83 9.99 13.63
N SER A 128 12.89 10.81 13.46
CA SER A 128 14.19 10.63 14.13
C SER A 128 14.80 9.22 13.93
N ILE A 129 14.50 8.56 12.81
CA ILE A 129 15.04 7.25 12.42
C ILE A 129 16.36 7.48 11.68
N GLU A 130 17.40 6.72 12.01
CA GLU A 130 18.75 6.86 11.43
C GLU A 130 18.83 6.30 10.00
N SER A 131 18.13 6.92 9.05
CA SER A 131 17.99 6.52 7.65
C SER A 131 19.34 6.38 6.92
N ASN A 132 20.33 7.20 7.28
CA ASN A 132 21.68 7.19 6.70
C ASN A 132 22.47 5.91 6.99
N ARG A 133 22.05 5.12 7.98
CA ARG A 133 22.69 3.84 8.33
C ARG A 133 22.03 2.63 7.66
N TYR A 134 20.91 2.83 6.95
CA TYR A 134 20.08 1.77 6.43
C TYR A 134 19.95 1.82 4.90
N SER A 135 19.85 0.64 4.29
CA SER A 135 19.47 0.53 2.87
C SER A 135 17.99 0.89 2.71
N MET A 136 17.58 1.25 1.49
CA MET A 136 16.19 1.55 1.16
C MET A 136 15.21 0.45 1.63
N SER A 137 15.52 -0.82 1.36
CA SER A 137 14.68 -1.95 1.80
C SER A 137 14.57 -2.03 3.34
N ARG A 138 15.66 -1.72 4.05
CA ARG A 138 15.66 -1.71 5.51
C ARG A 138 14.86 -0.52 6.06
N THR A 139 14.98 0.66 5.43
CA THR A 139 14.18 1.84 5.76
C THR A 139 12.69 1.55 5.58
N LEU A 140 12.27 0.96 4.46
CA LEU A 140 10.89 0.52 4.24
C LEU A 140 10.39 -0.41 5.34
N GLN A 141 11.19 -1.42 5.70
CA GLN A 141 10.82 -2.36 6.75
C GLN A 141 10.63 -1.66 8.11
N ILE A 142 11.50 -0.70 8.45
CA ILE A 142 11.41 0.06 9.71
C ILE A 142 10.17 0.95 9.71
N LEU A 143 9.93 1.69 8.62
CA LEU A 143 8.76 2.55 8.46
C LEU A 143 7.46 1.75 8.52
N SER A 144 7.44 0.57 7.90
CA SER A 144 6.29 -0.34 7.95
C SER A 144 6.05 -0.92 9.35
N LYS A 145 7.12 -1.30 10.06
CA LYS A 145 7.02 -1.76 11.45
C LYS A 145 6.47 -0.66 12.37
N LYS A 146 6.80 0.60 12.10
CA LYS A 146 6.25 1.78 12.80
C LYS A 146 4.84 2.16 12.34
N GLY A 147 4.28 1.51 11.32
CA GLY A 147 2.95 1.79 10.79
C GLY A 147 2.85 3.08 10.00
N ILE A 148 3.97 3.75 9.70
CA ILE A 148 4.04 4.94 8.84
C ILE A 148 3.79 4.54 7.38
N LEU A 149 4.28 3.35 7.03
CA LEU A 149 3.89 2.64 5.81
C LEU A 149 2.98 1.46 6.19
N THR A 150 1.92 1.24 5.43
CA THR A 150 1.10 0.05 5.56
C THR A 150 1.90 -1.19 5.15
N ALA A 151 1.43 -2.38 5.54
CA ALA A 151 2.07 -3.62 5.13
C ALA A 151 2.03 -3.78 3.59
N GLN A 152 0.92 -3.36 2.98
CA GLN A 152 0.68 -3.38 1.54
C GLN A 152 1.60 -2.40 0.81
N GLU A 153 1.65 -1.13 1.27
CA GLU A 153 2.58 -0.12 0.73
C GLU A 153 4.03 -0.65 0.72
N ASN A 154 4.45 -1.28 1.81
CA ASN A 154 5.78 -1.88 1.92
C ASN A 154 5.97 -3.11 1.02
N SER A 155 4.94 -3.93 0.79
CA SER A 155 4.99 -5.08 -0.13
C SER A 155 5.21 -4.59 -1.56
N THR A 156 4.31 -3.74 -2.04
CA THR A 156 4.35 -3.14 -3.38
C THR A 156 5.68 -2.43 -3.64
N MET A 157 6.14 -1.58 -2.71
CA MET A 157 7.40 -0.88 -2.89
C MET A 157 8.61 -1.82 -2.94
N ARG A 158 8.63 -2.93 -2.18
CA ARG A 158 9.74 -3.90 -2.28
C ARG A 158 9.79 -4.59 -3.63
N ASP A 159 8.63 -4.96 -4.17
CA ASP A 159 8.52 -5.59 -5.49
C ASP A 159 9.04 -4.62 -6.58
N MET A 160 8.64 -3.35 -6.52
CA MET A 160 9.15 -2.33 -7.45
C MET A 160 10.65 -2.07 -7.31
N ILE A 161 11.17 -2.05 -6.08
CA ILE A 161 12.60 -1.79 -5.82
C ILE A 161 13.50 -2.82 -6.50
N SER A 162 13.03 -4.05 -6.68
CA SER A 162 13.75 -5.04 -7.48
C SER A 162 14.03 -4.52 -8.88
N THR A 163 12.99 -4.13 -9.63
CA THR A 163 13.10 -3.58 -10.99
C THR A 163 13.94 -2.30 -11.05
N LEU A 164 13.73 -1.40 -10.08
CA LEU A 164 14.50 -0.16 -9.96
C LEU A 164 16.01 -0.42 -9.71
N ASN A 165 16.35 -1.44 -8.92
CA ASN A 165 17.74 -1.83 -8.69
C ASN A 165 18.36 -2.47 -9.94
N HIS A 166 17.61 -3.27 -10.71
CA HIS A 166 18.10 -3.81 -11.98
C HIS A 166 18.49 -2.69 -12.94
N ALA A 167 17.64 -1.68 -13.11
CA ALA A 167 17.94 -0.52 -13.92
C ALA A 167 19.20 0.23 -13.44
N ALA A 168 19.35 0.45 -12.12
CA ALA A 168 20.51 1.12 -11.54
C ALA A 168 21.84 0.38 -11.73
N HIS A 169 21.79 -0.95 -11.81
CA HIS A 169 22.97 -1.78 -12.06
C HIS A 169 23.21 -2.06 -13.56
N GLY A 170 22.40 -1.47 -14.45
CA GLY A 170 22.49 -1.72 -15.89
C GLY A 170 22.14 -3.16 -16.27
N MET A 171 21.34 -3.85 -15.44
CA MET A 171 20.87 -5.20 -15.69
C MET A 171 19.60 -5.16 -16.54
N GLU A 172 19.33 -6.26 -17.26
CA GLU A 172 18.05 -6.44 -17.95
C GLU A 172 16.90 -6.51 -16.93
N PHE A 173 15.75 -5.97 -17.32
CA PHE A 173 14.52 -5.96 -16.52
C PHE A 173 13.30 -6.15 -17.42
N ASP A 174 12.18 -6.58 -16.82
CA ASP A 174 10.92 -6.73 -17.53
C ASP A 174 10.37 -5.37 -17.96
N GLN A 175 10.20 -5.19 -19.28
CA GLN A 175 9.81 -3.91 -19.86
C GLN A 175 8.38 -3.50 -19.45
N ARG A 176 7.46 -4.45 -19.32
CA ARG A 176 6.07 -4.16 -18.95
C ARG A 176 5.97 -3.68 -17.51
N THR A 177 6.71 -4.32 -16.60
CA THR A 177 6.83 -3.90 -15.21
C THR A 177 7.50 -2.53 -15.11
N ALA A 178 8.53 -2.27 -15.92
CA ALA A 178 9.18 -0.97 -15.98
C ALA A 178 8.23 0.16 -16.44
N GLU A 179 7.45 -0.08 -17.49
CA GLU A 179 6.44 0.85 -17.99
C GLU A 179 5.40 1.15 -16.89
N TRP A 180 4.83 0.13 -16.27
CA TRP A 180 3.89 0.33 -15.16
C TRP A 180 4.49 1.12 -13.99
N ILE A 181 5.74 0.83 -13.60
CA ILE A 181 6.44 1.55 -12.53
C ILE A 181 6.62 3.04 -12.88
N ILE A 182 6.92 3.35 -14.14
CA ILE A 182 7.11 4.72 -14.61
C ILE A 182 5.76 5.46 -14.63
N ASP A 183 4.72 4.82 -15.19
CA ASP A 183 3.39 5.41 -15.34
C ASP A 183 2.76 5.73 -13.97
N ASN A 184 3.00 4.85 -12.99
CA ASN A 184 2.50 5.01 -11.63
C ASN A 184 3.47 5.76 -10.69
N GLY A 185 4.68 6.04 -11.17
CA GLY A 185 5.72 6.73 -10.41
C GLY A 185 5.26 8.04 -9.77
N PRO A 186 4.57 8.95 -10.48
CA PRO A 186 4.11 10.23 -9.92
C PRO A 186 3.19 10.04 -8.70
N GLN A 187 2.21 9.15 -8.80
CA GLN A 187 1.25 8.89 -7.71
C GLN A 187 1.94 8.31 -6.47
N ILE A 188 2.92 7.42 -6.68
CA ILE A 188 3.73 6.85 -5.60
C ILE A 188 4.56 7.92 -4.91
N ILE A 189 5.15 8.83 -5.71
CA ILE A 189 5.91 9.95 -5.18
C ILE A 189 5.01 10.89 -4.37
N ASP A 190 3.82 11.23 -4.85
CA ASP A 190 2.87 12.09 -4.14
C ASP A 190 2.36 11.43 -2.85
N SER A 191 2.12 10.11 -2.86
CA SER A 191 1.79 9.34 -1.67
C SER A 191 2.88 9.43 -0.60
N LEU A 192 4.16 9.33 -1.00
CA LEU A 192 5.30 9.51 -0.09
C LEU A 192 5.42 10.96 0.40
N ASP A 193 5.25 11.96 -0.48
CA ASP A 193 5.27 13.38 -0.12
C ASP A 193 4.22 13.72 0.95
N SER A 194 3.03 13.11 0.84
CA SER A 194 1.96 13.29 1.83
C SER A 194 2.39 12.92 3.27
N LYS A 195 3.36 12.01 3.43
CA LYS A 195 3.86 11.56 4.74
C LYS A 195 4.98 12.46 5.28
N ILE A 196 5.58 13.31 4.44
CA ILE A 196 6.67 14.22 4.81
C ILE A 196 6.13 15.50 5.45
N HIS A 197 5.04 16.06 4.92
CA HIS A 197 4.52 17.35 5.38
C HIS A 197 4.20 17.36 6.89
N ILE A 198 4.67 18.42 7.56
CA ILE A 198 4.31 18.79 8.93
C ILE A 198 3.06 19.65 8.85
N ARG A 199 1.99 19.25 9.52
CA ARG A 199 0.68 19.90 9.41
C ARG A 199 0.36 20.74 10.63
N GLY A 200 0.89 20.37 11.79
CA GLY A 200 0.69 21.07 13.07
C GLY A 200 -0.77 20.98 13.56
N GLY A 201 -1.06 21.53 14.74
CA GLY A 201 -2.40 21.52 15.32
C GLY A 201 -3.43 22.34 14.52
N ALA A 202 -4.69 22.32 14.96
CA ALA A 202 -5.81 23.09 14.38
C ALA A 202 -5.58 24.62 14.31
N PHE A 203 -4.49 25.10 14.90
CA PHE A 203 -4.03 26.48 14.89
C PHE A 203 -2.61 26.63 14.35
N SER A 204 -2.13 25.75 13.46
CA SER A 204 -0.81 25.89 12.85
C SER A 204 -0.65 27.29 12.24
N HIS A 205 0.15 28.14 12.86
CA HIS A 205 0.37 29.53 12.44
C HIS A 205 1.15 29.60 11.11
N GLN A 206 1.64 28.47 10.62
CA GLN A 206 2.54 28.39 9.48
C GLN A 206 1.85 27.98 8.18
N ASN A 207 0.70 27.28 8.22
CA ASN A 207 0.01 26.89 6.99
C ASN A 207 -1.50 26.62 7.19
N PRO A 208 -2.38 27.63 6.99
CA PRO A 208 -3.83 27.46 7.03
C PRO A 208 -4.41 26.62 5.87
N GLU A 209 -3.60 26.30 4.85
CA GLU A 209 -3.96 25.35 3.77
C GLU A 209 -3.38 23.94 4.01
N SER A 210 -3.05 23.58 5.27
CA SER A 210 -2.46 22.28 5.54
C SER A 210 -3.39 21.15 5.07
N THR A 211 -2.97 20.52 3.97
CA THR A 211 -3.57 19.33 3.37
C THR A 211 -3.90 18.29 4.44
N LYS A 212 -5.00 17.53 4.25
CA LYS A 212 -5.41 16.44 5.15
C LYS A 212 -4.23 15.54 5.53
N HIS A 213 -4.20 15.04 6.77
CA HIS A 213 -3.14 14.16 7.24
C HIS A 213 -3.13 12.86 6.41
N TRP A 214 -1.95 12.28 6.15
CA TRP A 214 -1.84 11.07 5.32
C TRP A 214 -2.68 9.91 5.88
N ILE A 215 -2.83 9.84 7.21
CA ILE A 215 -3.70 8.86 7.85
C ILE A 215 -5.14 9.10 7.40
N ASP A 216 -5.67 10.33 7.45
CA ASP A 216 -7.03 10.62 6.97
C ASP A 216 -7.18 10.31 5.47
N LEU A 217 -6.19 10.68 4.65
CA LEU A 217 -6.18 10.42 3.21
C LEU A 217 -6.26 8.92 2.90
N SER A 218 -5.60 8.07 3.70
CA SER A 218 -5.64 6.62 3.50
C SER A 218 -7.02 5.98 3.73
N TYR A 219 -7.99 6.74 4.26
CA TYR A 219 -9.38 6.29 4.45
C TYR A 219 -10.40 7.07 3.61
N GLU A 220 -9.99 8.07 2.82
CA GLU A 220 -10.92 8.94 2.09
C GLU A 220 -11.65 8.21 0.95
N HIS A 221 -11.02 7.17 0.38
CA HIS A 221 -11.52 6.42 -0.77
C HIS A 221 -11.97 5.00 -0.41
N GLN A 222 -12.20 4.71 0.88
CA GLN A 222 -12.69 3.40 1.30
C GLN A 222 -14.21 3.41 1.37
N ASP A 223 -14.85 2.76 0.40
CA ASP A 223 -16.27 2.48 0.44
C ASP A 223 -16.55 1.30 1.37
N TRP A 224 -17.48 1.47 2.30
CA TRP A 224 -18.01 0.38 3.11
C TRP A 224 -19.49 0.17 2.80
N SER A 225 -19.85 -1.09 2.60
CA SER A 225 -21.23 -1.50 2.34
C SER A 225 -21.91 -2.03 3.61
N THR A 226 -21.12 -2.41 4.62
CA THR A 226 -21.61 -3.01 5.86
C THR A 226 -21.10 -2.32 7.13
N ASN A 227 -21.84 -2.53 8.22
CA ASN A 227 -21.44 -2.02 9.54
C ASN A 227 -20.17 -2.72 10.09
N THR A 228 -19.94 -3.97 9.68
CA THR A 228 -18.76 -4.74 10.09
C THR A 228 -17.52 -4.16 9.44
N GLU A 229 -17.59 -3.90 8.13
CA GLU A 229 -16.53 -3.19 7.38
C GLU A 229 -16.27 -1.83 8.04
N TRP A 230 -17.29 -1.01 8.25
CA TRP A 230 -17.11 0.30 8.91
C TRP A 230 -16.41 0.20 10.28
N SER A 231 -16.82 -0.77 11.11
CA SER A 231 -16.25 -0.97 12.45
C SER A 231 -14.79 -1.43 12.39
N GLU A 232 -14.44 -2.25 11.38
CA GLU A 232 -13.07 -2.66 11.14
C GLU A 232 -12.21 -1.49 10.63
N HIS A 233 -12.75 -0.70 9.70
CA HIS A 233 -12.05 0.47 9.13
C HIS A 233 -11.79 1.54 10.18
N ILE A 234 -12.79 1.92 10.98
CA ILE A 234 -12.58 2.93 12.04
C ILE A 234 -11.60 2.43 13.11
N GLY A 235 -11.59 1.11 13.37
CA GLY A 235 -10.61 0.47 14.24
C GLY A 235 -9.19 0.62 13.70
N LYS A 236 -8.95 0.24 12.44
CA LYS A 236 -7.65 0.41 11.77
C LYS A 236 -7.21 1.88 11.72
N HIS A 237 -8.14 2.79 11.46
CA HIS A 237 -7.87 4.23 11.41
C HIS A 237 -7.41 4.74 12.78
N LYS A 238 -8.13 4.37 13.85
CA LYS A 238 -7.72 4.67 15.23
C LYS A 238 -6.36 4.08 15.58
N ASP A 239 -6.10 2.83 15.21
CA ASP A 239 -4.81 2.17 15.49
C ASP A 239 -3.63 2.88 14.81
N LEU A 240 -3.82 3.47 13.62
CA LEU A 240 -2.80 4.27 12.96
C LEU A 240 -2.53 5.58 13.71
N TRP A 241 -3.58 6.28 14.16
CA TRP A 241 -3.41 7.48 14.99
C TRP A 241 -2.73 7.19 16.33
N GLU A 242 -3.05 6.05 16.96
CA GLU A 242 -2.37 5.60 18.17
C GLU A 242 -0.87 5.37 17.94
N LYS A 243 -0.52 4.67 16.86
CA LYS A 243 0.87 4.47 16.46
C LYS A 243 1.57 5.79 16.14
N GLU A 244 0.88 6.73 15.53
CA GLU A 244 1.43 8.03 15.18
C GLU A 244 1.76 8.86 16.43
N VAL A 245 0.86 8.90 17.41
CA VAL A 245 1.14 9.49 18.74
C VAL A 245 2.39 8.88 19.36
N GLN A 246 2.54 7.55 19.32
CA GLN A 246 3.73 6.88 19.84
C GLN A 246 4.99 7.25 19.05
N ASN A 247 4.93 7.23 17.72
CA ASN A 247 6.06 7.55 16.86
C ASN A 247 6.56 8.99 17.08
N LEU A 248 5.65 9.95 17.21
CA LEU A 248 5.98 11.34 17.47
C LEU A 248 6.53 11.52 18.88
N SER A 249 5.95 10.85 19.88
CA SER A 249 6.45 10.83 21.26
C SER A 249 7.90 10.31 21.34
N ASP A 250 8.18 9.15 20.72
CA ASP A 250 9.53 8.58 20.64
C ASP A 250 10.51 9.57 19.98
N SER A 251 10.05 10.26 18.93
CA SER A 251 10.86 11.21 18.16
C SER A 251 11.19 12.46 18.97
N ILE A 252 10.23 12.99 19.72
CA ILE A 252 10.42 14.12 20.65
C ILE A 252 11.43 13.76 21.73
N ILE A 253 11.26 12.60 22.38
CA ILE A 253 12.19 12.13 23.42
C ILE A 253 13.61 12.03 22.86
N LYS A 254 13.76 11.51 21.63
CA LYS A 254 15.07 11.42 20.98
C LYS A 254 15.66 12.80 20.64
N LYS A 255 14.85 13.78 20.22
CA LYS A 255 15.32 15.15 19.92
C LYS A 255 15.64 15.98 21.15
N LEU A 256 14.97 15.75 22.28
CA LEU A 256 15.23 16.46 23.53
C LEU A 256 16.61 16.17 24.15
N GLN A 257 17.42 15.26 23.57
CA GLN A 257 18.86 15.04 23.83
C GLN A 257 19.30 15.29 25.29
N ASP A 258 19.33 14.23 26.11
CA ASP A 258 19.83 14.22 27.50
C ASP A 258 19.27 15.30 28.47
N ASP A 259 18.37 16.18 28.03
CA ASP A 259 17.63 17.14 28.87
C ASP A 259 16.61 16.37 29.70
N THR A 260 17.14 15.76 30.76
CA THR A 260 16.43 14.82 31.63
C THR A 260 15.21 15.48 32.26
N GLU A 261 15.29 16.79 32.53
CA GLU A 261 14.17 17.55 33.09
C GLU A 261 13.02 17.71 32.08
N LYS A 262 13.32 18.10 30.83
CA LYS A 262 12.28 18.21 29.78
C LYS A 262 11.70 16.86 29.41
N ILE A 263 12.54 15.82 29.30
CA ILE A 263 12.09 14.45 29.02
C ILE A 263 11.14 13.96 30.12
N GLU A 264 11.46 14.20 31.39
CA GLU A 264 10.59 13.80 32.51
C GLU A 264 9.25 14.55 32.46
N LYS A 265 9.26 15.87 32.25
CA LYS A 265 8.02 16.66 32.11
C LYS A 265 7.16 16.18 30.95
N PHE A 266 7.78 15.90 29.80
CA PHE A 266 7.09 15.37 28.63
C PHE A 266 6.47 14.00 28.91
N ASN A 267 7.24 13.08 29.52
CA ASN A 267 6.76 11.75 29.89
C ASN A 267 5.57 11.84 30.85
N VAL A 268 5.64 12.64 31.90
CA VAL A 268 4.54 12.85 32.84
C VAL A 268 3.30 13.38 32.11
N SER A 269 3.45 14.39 31.26
CA SER A 269 2.33 14.93 30.48
C SER A 269 1.72 13.88 29.56
N HIS A 270 2.54 13.07 28.88
CA HIS A 270 2.08 12.04 27.96
C HIS A 270 1.38 10.89 28.69
N GLN A 271 1.92 10.43 29.82
CA GLN A 271 1.30 9.40 30.65
C GLN A 271 -0.04 9.86 31.26
N ASN A 272 -0.12 11.11 31.71
CA ASN A 272 -1.38 11.68 32.20
C ASN A 272 -2.44 11.72 31.09
N TRP A 273 -2.05 12.09 29.86
CA TRP A 273 -2.95 12.08 28.72
C TRP A 273 -3.45 10.66 28.40
N LEU A 274 -2.57 9.66 28.38
CA LEU A 274 -2.95 8.25 28.19
C LEU A 274 -3.92 7.79 29.28
N LYS A 275 -3.66 8.16 30.54
CA LYS A 275 -4.53 7.82 31.66
C LYS A 275 -5.91 8.45 31.53
N GLN A 276 -5.99 9.69 31.05
CA GLN A 276 -7.25 10.35 30.77
C GLN A 276 -8.07 9.59 29.71
N GLN A 277 -7.43 9.13 28.62
CA GLN A 277 -8.12 8.35 27.59
C GLN A 277 -8.67 7.03 28.14
N GLU A 278 -7.90 6.34 28.99
CA GLU A 278 -8.35 5.11 29.67
C GLU A 278 -9.55 5.37 30.58
N LEU A 279 -9.48 6.40 31.42
CA LEU A 279 -10.56 6.77 32.34
C LEU A 279 -11.86 7.13 31.61
N GLU A 280 -11.77 7.85 30.50
CA GLU A 280 -12.94 8.19 29.69
C GLU A 280 -13.54 6.98 28.98
N LYS A 281 -12.69 6.09 28.47
CA LYS A 281 -13.12 4.80 27.89
C LYS A 281 -13.84 3.96 28.94
N ASP A 282 -13.24 3.83 30.12
CA ASP A 282 -13.83 3.08 31.24
C ASP A 282 -15.14 3.70 31.70
N PHE A 283 -15.22 5.03 31.78
CA PHE A 283 -16.47 5.73 32.07
C PHE A 283 -17.56 5.37 31.05
N LEU A 284 -17.26 5.46 29.76
CA LEU A 284 -18.24 5.15 28.70
C LEU A 284 -18.66 3.68 28.70
N ILE A 285 -17.75 2.75 29.01
CA ILE A 285 -18.07 1.31 29.13
C ILE A 285 -18.85 1.00 30.42
N SER A 286 -18.55 1.69 31.52
CA SER A 286 -19.19 1.48 32.82
C SER A 286 -20.68 1.81 32.83
N ILE A 287 -21.12 2.63 31.87
CA ILE A 287 -22.54 2.89 31.64
C ILE A 287 -23.08 1.68 30.86
N SER A 288 -23.44 0.63 31.63
CA SER A 288 -23.78 -0.72 31.17
C SER A 288 -24.94 -0.80 30.19
N ASP A 289 -25.74 0.26 30.09
CA ASP A 289 -26.83 0.41 29.13
C ASP A 289 -26.53 1.43 28.02
N LEU A 290 -25.44 2.20 28.08
CA LEU A 290 -25.13 3.24 27.08
C LEU A 290 -24.97 2.61 25.71
N ARG A 291 -24.21 1.52 25.62
CA ARG A 291 -24.01 0.79 24.36
C ARG A 291 -25.32 0.27 23.76
N ALA A 292 -26.30 -0.08 24.60
CA ALA A 292 -27.62 -0.52 24.18
C ALA A 292 -28.58 0.66 23.90
N LYS A 293 -28.43 1.78 24.61
CA LYS A 293 -29.30 2.98 24.54
C LYS A 293 -28.93 3.93 23.41
N ILE A 294 -27.64 4.14 23.17
CA ILE A 294 -27.15 5.04 22.10
C ILE A 294 -27.24 4.38 20.71
N GLY A 295 -27.51 3.07 20.68
CA GLY A 295 -27.60 2.28 19.47
C GLY A 295 -26.32 2.34 18.62
N ARG A 296 -26.49 2.10 17.32
CA ARG A 296 -25.40 2.10 16.33
C ARG A 296 -24.76 3.48 16.18
N GLU A 297 -25.58 4.51 16.07
CA GLU A 297 -25.11 5.88 15.81
C GLU A 297 -24.23 6.39 16.95
N GLY A 298 -24.59 6.10 18.21
CA GLY A 298 -23.73 6.47 19.32
C GLY A 298 -22.43 5.68 19.39
N GLN A 299 -22.40 4.41 18.99
CA GLN A 299 -21.13 3.67 18.87
C GLN A 299 -20.24 4.29 17.80
N MET A 300 -20.83 4.73 16.68
CA MET A 300 -20.10 5.44 15.63
C MET A 300 -19.52 6.75 16.14
N ILE A 301 -20.36 7.57 16.79
CA ILE A 301 -19.95 8.84 17.39
C ILE A 301 -18.84 8.63 18.43
N MET A 302 -18.94 7.63 19.31
CA MET A 302 -17.89 7.34 20.29
C MET A 302 -16.57 6.96 19.64
N ALA A 303 -16.58 6.09 18.62
CA ALA A 303 -15.37 5.70 17.91
C ALA A 303 -14.71 6.91 17.21
N SER A 304 -15.51 7.77 16.57
CA SER A 304 -15.04 9.02 15.96
C SER A 304 -14.49 10.01 16.99
N ILE A 305 -15.13 10.14 18.17
CA ILE A 305 -14.65 10.99 19.26
C ILE A 305 -13.26 10.53 19.71
N PHE A 306 -13.09 9.24 20.02
CA PHE A 306 -11.79 8.73 20.45
C PHE A 306 -10.73 8.88 19.36
N MET A 307 -11.06 8.54 18.12
CA MET A 307 -10.15 8.74 16.98
C MET A 307 -9.71 10.21 16.88
N ASN A 308 -10.64 11.17 16.98
CA ASN A 308 -10.32 12.59 16.93
C ASN A 308 -9.38 13.02 18.08
N LYS A 309 -9.52 12.46 19.27
CA LYS A 309 -8.59 12.76 20.39
C LYS A 309 -7.16 12.31 20.09
N TYR A 310 -6.99 11.12 19.50
CA TYR A 310 -5.66 10.66 19.09
C TYR A 310 -5.10 11.51 17.94
N LYS A 311 -5.95 11.88 16.97
CA LYS A 311 -5.59 12.80 15.89
C LYS A 311 -5.12 14.16 16.42
N GLU A 312 -5.91 14.81 17.26
CA GLU A 312 -5.56 16.11 17.87
C GLU A 312 -4.24 16.02 18.63
N ARG A 313 -4.05 14.95 19.40
CA ARG A 313 -2.79 14.73 20.13
C ARG A 313 -1.61 14.52 19.17
N ALA A 314 -1.79 13.75 18.10
CA ALA A 314 -0.74 13.55 17.11
C ALA A 314 -0.33 14.89 16.45
N LEU A 315 -1.30 15.71 16.05
CA LEU A 315 -1.02 17.02 15.45
C LEU A 315 -0.33 17.98 16.42
N GLU A 316 -0.70 17.98 17.71
CA GLU A 316 -0.01 18.71 18.75
C GLU A 316 1.45 18.26 18.90
N LEU A 317 1.69 16.95 18.96
CA LEU A 317 3.04 16.38 19.06
C LEU A 317 3.87 16.67 17.81
N GLU A 318 3.27 16.64 16.63
CA GLU A 318 3.92 16.99 15.37
C GLU A 318 4.36 18.45 15.36
N GLU A 319 3.51 19.37 15.85
CA GLU A 319 3.86 20.79 16.02
C GLU A 319 5.02 20.97 17.00
N ILE A 320 4.95 20.34 18.18
CA ILE A 320 6.05 20.36 19.15
C ILE A 320 7.34 19.85 18.52
N LEU A 321 7.29 18.73 17.80
CA LEU A 321 8.45 18.12 17.15
C LEU A 321 9.08 19.06 16.11
N SER A 322 8.27 19.81 15.37
CA SER A 322 8.73 20.79 14.37
C SER A 322 9.45 21.99 15.01
N LEU A 323 9.08 22.35 16.24
CA LEU A 323 9.72 23.43 17.00
C LEU A 323 11.02 22.99 17.68
N LEU A 324 11.30 21.68 17.71
CA LEU A 324 12.54 21.10 18.23
C LEU A 324 13.60 20.88 17.13
N GLU A 325 13.31 21.26 15.88
CA GLU A 325 14.24 21.16 14.73
C GLU A 325 15.37 22.18 14.72
#